data_AF-A0A6J1JH27-F1
#
_entry.id   AF-A0A6J1JH27-F1
#
_cell.length_a   1.000
_cell.length_b   1.000
_cell.length_c   1.000
_cell.angle_alpha   90.00
_cell.angle_beta   90.00
_cell.angle_gamma   90.00
#
_symmetry.space_group_name_H-M   'P 1'
#
loop_
_entity.id
_entity.type
_entity.pdbx_description
1 polymer ?
#
loop_
_entity_poly.entity_id
_entity_poly.type
_entity_poly.pdbx_seq_one_letter_code
_entity_poly.pdbx_strand_id
1 'polypeptide(L)'
;MDGYQNMNGSVVLRRGILRPAISLKNLMMLKENARNGLDSCRIETIDEDAARNLVPKLYIPLNTAFYMPQAVNINSQRYLEALFIACQNLTKETSPSSLGHKELFLQKKSINDLGELEGTYDAVIVCLGAKMIMLPELTGKLPLRTCRGVVAHFQLPDDISNAYPELGPSILSDAWLAIQSPRSLYMGSTWEWKSTNSSPEVSEEEGSRAVAELLPKVSAIYPSIKEWSFRRARAGLRAMPPLTPHGSLPLMGCIDEIVRPNSSCKYWLFGGLGSRGLLYHGWLGKLTAQAVLSCNEELIPSELISWKKVMNS
;
A
#
# COMPACT_ATOMS: atom_id res chain seq x y z
N MET A 1 5.45 -12.64 25.52
CA MET A 1 6.64 -12.33 24.71
C MET A 1 7.13 -13.66 24.19
N ASP A 2 6.67 -14.06 23.01
CA ASP A 2 7.16 -15.21 22.26
C ASP A 2 6.74 -14.95 20.81
N GLY A 3 7.69 -14.61 19.96
CA GLY A 3 7.38 -14.15 18.61
C GLY A 3 8.56 -13.73 17.75
N TYR A 4 9.80 -13.87 18.23
CA TYR A 4 10.98 -13.78 17.37
C TYR A 4 11.33 -15.17 16.82
N GLN A 5 10.48 -15.69 15.92
CA GLN A 5 10.83 -16.87 15.13
C GLN A 5 11.11 -16.48 13.68
N ASN A 6 12.36 -16.71 13.25
CA ASN A 6 12.91 -16.74 11.88
C ASN A 6 12.85 -15.46 11.03
N MET A 7 13.80 -14.53 11.26
CA MET A 7 14.15 -13.45 10.34
C MET A 7 15.10 -13.87 9.20
N ASN A 8 14.93 -15.06 8.61
CA ASN A 8 15.77 -15.54 7.50
C ASN A 8 15.17 -15.26 6.11
N GLY A 9 14.39 -14.21 5.97
CA GLY A 9 13.64 -13.99 4.74
C GLY A 9 13.71 -12.57 4.20
N SER A 10 13.92 -12.46 2.89
CA SER A 10 14.02 -11.16 2.20
C SER A 10 12.74 -10.32 2.31
N VAL A 11 12.93 -9.00 2.43
CA VAL A 11 11.87 -7.98 2.27
C VAL A 11 11.44 -7.89 0.81
N VAL A 12 12.40 -7.87 -0.11
CA VAL A 12 12.14 -7.85 -1.56
C VAL A 12 11.93 -9.29 -2.03
N LEU A 13 10.74 -9.58 -2.53
CA LEU A 13 10.37 -10.92 -3.02
C LEU A 13 10.69 -11.08 -4.50
N ARG A 14 10.40 -10.06 -5.30
CA ARG A 14 10.67 -10.03 -6.74
C ARG A 14 11.05 -8.63 -7.19
N ARG A 15 11.94 -8.57 -8.19
CA ARG A 15 12.24 -7.36 -8.96
C ARG A 15 11.54 -7.44 -10.30
N GLY A 16 11.23 -6.29 -10.87
CA GLY A 16 10.50 -6.18 -12.11
C GLY A 16 8.98 -6.19 -11.92
N ILE A 17 8.32 -5.25 -12.58
CA ILE A 17 6.89 -5.31 -12.85
C ILE A 17 6.68 -5.20 -14.35
N LEU A 18 5.92 -6.11 -14.93
CA LEU A 18 5.52 -6.12 -16.33
C LEU A 18 4.05 -5.71 -16.45
N ARG A 19 3.78 -4.73 -17.31
CA ARG A 19 2.44 -4.18 -17.53
C ARG A 19 2.07 -4.23 -19.01
N PRO A 20 1.36 -5.26 -19.47
CA PRO A 20 0.85 -5.34 -20.83
C PRO A 20 -0.16 -4.23 -21.13
N ALA A 21 -0.12 -3.70 -22.35
CA ALA A 21 -1.14 -2.76 -22.81
C ALA A 21 -2.42 -3.51 -23.21
N ILE A 22 -3.52 -3.25 -22.50
CA ILE A 22 -4.79 -3.99 -22.67
C ILE A 22 -5.82 -3.27 -23.54
N SER A 23 -5.61 -1.99 -23.83
CA SER A 23 -6.48 -1.18 -24.70
C SER A 23 -5.70 -0.01 -25.29
N LEU A 24 -6.20 0.58 -26.38
CA LEU A 24 -5.56 1.74 -27.00
C LEU A 24 -5.42 2.93 -26.03
N LYS A 25 -6.45 3.17 -25.21
CA LYS A 25 -6.40 4.21 -24.16
C LYS A 25 -5.29 3.91 -23.16
N ASN A 26 -5.18 2.66 -22.70
CA ASN A 26 -4.14 2.25 -21.76
C ASN A 26 -2.75 2.36 -22.40
N LEU A 27 -2.59 1.96 -23.66
CA LEU A 27 -1.34 2.07 -24.41
C LEU A 27 -0.85 3.52 -24.49
N MET A 28 -1.72 4.46 -24.87
CA MET A 28 -1.34 5.87 -24.99
C MET A 28 -0.90 6.46 -23.65
N MET A 29 -1.64 6.18 -22.58
CA MET A 29 -1.27 6.60 -21.22
C MET A 29 0.06 6.01 -20.75
N LEU A 30 0.32 4.73 -21.03
CA LEU A 30 1.57 4.09 -20.63
C LEU A 30 2.77 4.58 -21.46
N LYS A 31 2.59 4.85 -22.76
CA LYS A 31 3.61 5.49 -23.59
C LYS A 31 3.98 6.87 -23.05
N GLU A 32 2.97 7.65 -22.65
CA GLU A 32 3.20 8.97 -22.06
C GLU A 32 3.95 8.87 -20.72
N ASN A 33 3.55 7.94 -19.85
CA ASN A 33 4.27 7.70 -18.59
C ASN A 33 5.72 7.26 -18.82
N ALA A 34 5.99 6.44 -19.83
CA ALA A 34 7.34 6.00 -20.16
C ALA A 34 8.22 7.14 -20.69
N ARG A 35 7.64 8.08 -21.46
CA ARG A 35 8.35 9.27 -21.96
C ARG A 35 8.65 10.29 -20.85
N ASN A 36 7.72 10.46 -19.92
CA ASN A 36 7.84 11.41 -18.81
C ASN A 36 8.46 10.81 -17.55
N GLY A 37 8.91 9.56 -17.61
CA GLY A 37 9.56 8.88 -16.49
C GLY A 37 10.91 9.52 -16.17
N LEU A 38 11.27 9.55 -14.88
CA LEU A 38 12.62 9.93 -14.47
C LEU A 38 13.61 8.83 -14.89
N ASP A 39 14.85 9.20 -15.22
CA ASP A 39 15.90 8.23 -15.58
C ASP A 39 16.17 7.21 -14.46
N SER A 40 16.02 7.64 -13.20
CA SER A 40 16.13 6.77 -12.01
C SER A 40 14.98 5.77 -11.86
N CYS A 41 13.91 5.94 -12.63
CA CYS A 41 12.67 5.16 -12.60
C CYS A 41 12.33 4.66 -14.01
N ARG A 42 13.26 3.92 -14.63
CA ARG A 42 13.16 3.48 -16.03
C ARG A 42 11.89 2.65 -16.28
N ILE A 43 11.13 3.07 -17.29
CA ILE A 43 10.01 2.29 -17.85
C ILE A 43 10.39 1.93 -19.29
N GLU A 44 10.64 0.65 -19.52
CA GLU A 44 11.02 0.13 -20.83
C GLU A 44 9.76 -0.24 -21.61
N THR A 45 9.62 0.30 -22.82
CA THR A 45 8.59 -0.16 -23.77
C THR A 45 9.16 -1.34 -24.53
N ILE A 46 8.51 -2.50 -24.43
CA ILE A 46 8.96 -3.76 -25.03
C ILE A 46 7.85 -4.40 -25.87
N ASP A 47 8.23 -5.18 -26.87
CA ASP A 47 7.33 -5.94 -27.73
C ASP A 47 6.93 -7.30 -27.11
N GLU A 48 6.12 -8.07 -27.84
CA GLU A 48 5.63 -9.38 -27.43
C GLU A 48 6.73 -10.41 -27.23
N ASP A 49 7.75 -10.44 -28.08
CA ASP A 49 8.84 -11.39 -27.99
C ASP A 49 9.70 -11.12 -26.74
N ALA A 50 10.09 -9.87 -26.53
CA ALA A 50 10.84 -9.48 -25.34
C ALA A 50 10.06 -9.74 -24.05
N ALA A 51 8.75 -9.48 -24.04
CA ALA A 51 7.91 -9.74 -22.88
C ALA A 51 7.70 -11.24 -22.62
N ARG A 52 7.59 -12.07 -23.67
CA ARG A 52 7.50 -13.54 -23.53
C ARG A 52 8.82 -14.18 -23.09
N ASN A 53 9.95 -13.56 -23.40
CA ASN A 53 11.24 -13.95 -22.84
C ASN A 53 11.29 -13.75 -21.32
N LEU A 54 10.60 -12.73 -20.78
CA LEU A 54 10.48 -12.50 -19.34
C LEU A 54 9.44 -13.42 -18.68
N VAL A 55 8.29 -13.60 -19.34
CA VAL A 55 7.18 -14.43 -18.85
C VAL A 55 6.65 -15.29 -20.01
N PRO A 56 7.03 -16.58 -20.07
CA PRO A 56 6.51 -17.50 -21.07
C PRO A 56 4.98 -17.59 -21.02
N LYS A 57 4.36 -17.82 -22.18
CA LYS A 57 2.90 -17.95 -22.34
C LYS A 57 2.09 -16.68 -21.97
N LEU A 58 2.74 -15.52 -21.86
CA LEU A 58 2.03 -14.26 -21.73
C LEU A 58 1.30 -13.90 -23.03
N TYR A 59 0.04 -13.46 -22.91
CA TYR A 59 -0.73 -12.88 -23.99
C TYR A 59 -0.63 -11.34 -23.93
N ILE A 60 -0.31 -10.72 -25.06
CA ILE A 60 -0.08 -9.27 -25.15
C ILE A 60 -0.98 -8.71 -26.25
N PRO A 61 -2.19 -8.22 -25.92
CA PRO A 61 -3.22 -7.92 -26.91
C PRO A 61 -2.80 -6.92 -28.00
N LEU A 62 -1.89 -6.00 -27.67
CA LEU A 62 -1.46 -4.92 -28.55
C LEU A 62 0.01 -5.01 -28.95
N ASN A 63 0.64 -6.18 -28.79
CA ASN A 63 2.07 -6.39 -29.06
C ASN A 63 2.97 -5.31 -28.39
N THR A 64 2.58 -4.84 -27.21
CA THR A 64 3.32 -3.84 -26.44
C THR A 64 3.09 -4.05 -24.95
N ALA A 65 4.17 -4.07 -24.20
CA ALA A 65 4.17 -4.08 -22.75
C ALA A 65 5.18 -3.06 -22.20
N PHE A 66 5.00 -2.72 -20.93
CA PHE A 66 5.85 -1.78 -20.21
C PHE A 66 6.51 -2.48 -19.04
N TYR A 67 7.83 -2.55 -19.07
CA TYR A 67 8.63 -3.23 -18.07
C TYR A 67 9.32 -2.21 -17.15
N MET A 68 9.16 -2.41 -15.85
CA MET A 68 9.74 -1.57 -14.80
C MET A 68 10.77 -2.43 -14.04
N PRO A 69 12.03 -2.55 -14.51
CA PRO A 69 13.00 -3.48 -13.94
C PRO A 69 13.35 -3.18 -12.48
N GLN A 70 13.38 -1.91 -12.09
CA GLN A 70 13.71 -1.51 -10.71
C GLN A 70 12.52 -1.60 -9.75
N ALA A 71 11.30 -1.79 -10.25
CA ALA A 71 10.14 -1.94 -9.39
C ALA A 71 10.23 -3.25 -8.58
N VAL A 72 9.64 -3.24 -7.39
CA VAL A 72 9.73 -4.37 -6.45
C VAL A 72 8.37 -4.81 -5.95
N ASN A 73 8.21 -6.13 -5.83
CA ASN A 73 7.22 -6.75 -4.97
C ASN A 73 7.87 -7.06 -3.63
N ILE A 74 7.21 -6.74 -2.52
CA ILE A 74 7.76 -6.88 -1.17
C ILE A 74 6.87 -7.75 -0.29
N ASN A 75 7.47 -8.39 0.70
CA ASN A 75 6.75 -8.93 1.84
C ASN A 75 6.40 -7.76 2.77
N SER A 76 5.14 -7.32 2.74
CA SER A 76 4.69 -6.14 3.50
C SER A 76 4.85 -6.29 5.01
N GLN A 77 4.65 -7.50 5.56
CA GLN A 77 4.82 -7.75 6.99
C GLN A 77 6.29 -7.54 7.40
N ARG A 78 7.21 -8.23 6.71
CA ARG A 78 8.66 -8.09 6.98
C ARG A 78 9.15 -6.67 6.77
N TYR A 79 8.60 -5.98 5.77
CA TYR A 79 8.93 -4.60 5.51
C TYR A 79 8.56 -3.69 6.69
N LEU A 80 7.34 -3.82 7.23
CA LEU A 80 6.90 -3.03 8.38
C LEU A 80 7.68 -3.38 9.66
N GLU A 81 7.98 -4.66 9.88
CA GLU A 81 8.84 -5.11 10.98
C GLU A 81 10.25 -4.50 10.87
N ALA A 82 10.84 -4.52 9.67
CA ALA A 82 12.14 -3.93 9.41
C ALA A 82 12.15 -2.40 9.62
N LEU A 83 11.08 -1.69 9.24
CA LEU A 83 10.93 -0.26 9.53
C LEU A 83 10.92 0.02 11.03
N PHE A 84 10.22 -0.79 11.83
CA PHE A 84 10.20 -0.61 13.28
C PHE A 84 11.58 -0.87 13.90
N ILE A 85 12.29 -1.91 13.44
CA ILE A 85 13.67 -2.20 13.87
C ILE A 85 14.61 -1.05 13.50
N ALA A 86 14.46 -0.46 12.31
CA ALA A 86 15.25 0.70 11.90
C ALA A 86 15.04 1.89 12.87
N CYS A 87 13.81 2.14 13.31
CA CYS A 87 13.53 3.14 14.35
C CYS A 87 14.24 2.81 15.67
N GLN A 88 14.22 1.55 16.12
CA GLN A 88 14.90 1.11 17.34
C GLN A 88 16.43 1.24 17.26
N ASN A 89 17.02 1.05 16.08
CA ASN A 89 18.45 1.23 15.87
C ASN A 89 18.80 2.73 15.87
N LEU A 90 17.99 3.56 15.21
CA LEU A 90 18.21 5.00 15.17
C LEU A 90 18.20 5.65 16.57
N THR A 91 17.34 5.17 17.49
CA THR A 91 17.35 5.66 18.87
C THR A 91 18.63 5.29 19.64
N LYS A 92 19.32 4.21 19.25
CA LYS A 92 20.61 3.80 19.83
C LYS A 92 21.80 4.54 19.19
N GLU A 93 21.71 4.85 17.89
CA GLU A 93 22.80 5.44 17.10
C GLU A 93 23.01 6.95 17.34
N THR A 94 22.06 7.65 17.98
CA THR A 94 22.20 9.09 18.28
C THR A 94 22.19 9.40 19.78
N SER A 95 23.39 9.60 20.34
CA SER A 95 23.57 10.43 21.54
C SER A 95 24.92 11.15 21.47
N PRO A 96 25.01 12.32 20.81
CA PRO A 96 25.96 13.34 21.24
C PRO A 96 25.61 13.69 22.69
N SER A 97 26.61 13.80 23.56
CA SER A 97 26.51 13.88 25.03
C SER A 97 25.69 15.04 25.60
N SER A 98 25.00 15.83 24.78
CA SER A 98 24.31 17.07 25.16
C SER A 98 22.78 17.07 24.95
N LEU A 99 22.17 16.07 24.30
CA LEU A 99 20.73 16.12 23.93
C LEU A 99 19.80 15.09 24.61
N GLY A 100 20.28 14.41 25.65
CA GLY A 100 19.50 13.39 26.35
C GLY A 100 19.35 12.09 25.56
N HIS A 101 18.95 11.02 26.26
CA HIS A 101 18.72 9.72 25.63
C HIS A 101 17.37 9.71 24.91
N LYS A 102 17.35 9.21 23.67
CA LYS A 102 16.12 8.97 22.92
C LYS A 102 15.58 7.60 23.29
N GLU A 103 14.29 7.52 23.55
CA GLU A 103 13.61 6.27 23.86
C GLU A 103 12.46 6.03 22.87
N LEU A 104 12.20 4.76 22.57
CA LEU A 104 11.10 4.32 21.72
C LEU A 104 10.29 3.26 22.44
N PHE A 105 9.01 3.54 22.65
CA PHE A 105 8.09 2.65 23.34
C PHE A 105 6.96 2.20 22.41
N LEU A 106 6.68 0.90 22.42
CA LEU A 106 5.45 0.35 21.84
C LEU A 106 4.45 0.12 22.98
N GLN A 107 3.43 0.97 23.05
CA GLN A 107 2.41 0.90 24.09
C GLN A 107 1.10 0.34 23.52
N LYS A 108 0.49 -0.59 24.26
CA LYS A 108 -0.88 -1.05 24.01
C LYS A 108 -1.78 -0.46 25.10
N LYS A 109 -2.43 0.66 24.78
CA LYS A 109 -3.37 1.35 25.67
C LYS A 109 -4.72 1.46 24.96
N SER A 110 -5.81 1.24 25.70
CA SER A 110 -7.15 1.58 25.25
C SER A 110 -7.41 3.04 25.63
N ILE A 111 -7.97 3.81 24.70
CA ILE A 111 -8.43 5.18 24.91
C ILE A 111 -9.85 5.29 24.36
N ASN A 112 -10.68 6.14 24.97
CA ASN A 112 -12.03 6.44 24.47
C ASN A 112 -12.01 7.60 23.48
N ASP A 113 -11.13 8.57 23.73
CA ASP A 113 -10.95 9.77 22.91
C ASP A 113 -9.48 10.23 22.91
N LEU A 114 -9.11 11.07 21.95
CA LEU A 114 -7.75 11.57 21.77
C LEU A 114 -7.32 12.51 22.90
N GLY A 115 -8.27 13.15 23.60
CA GLY A 115 -7.99 14.02 24.73
C GLY A 115 -7.33 13.31 25.92
N GLU A 116 -7.49 11.99 26.04
CA GLU A 116 -6.78 11.17 27.05
C GLU A 116 -5.24 11.10 26.85
N LEU A 117 -4.75 11.57 25.70
CA LEU A 117 -3.31 11.64 25.39
C LEU A 117 -2.71 13.00 25.75
N GLU A 118 -3.54 14.02 26.00
CA GLU A 118 -3.10 15.34 26.42
C GLU A 118 -2.37 15.29 27.76
N GLY A 119 -1.36 16.15 27.93
CA GLY A 119 -0.50 16.19 29.12
C GLY A 119 0.54 15.07 29.20
N THR A 120 0.40 14.01 28.39
CA THR A 120 1.43 12.95 28.25
C THR A 120 2.31 13.18 27.03
N TYR A 121 1.74 13.68 25.94
CA TYR A 121 2.43 13.89 24.67
C TYR A 121 2.29 15.34 24.20
N ASP A 122 3.37 15.91 23.66
CA ASP A 122 3.34 17.24 23.02
C ASP A 122 2.67 17.19 21.64
N ALA A 123 2.76 16.04 20.96
CA ALA A 123 2.15 15.80 19.67
C ALA A 123 1.68 14.35 19.49
N VAL A 124 0.55 14.18 18.80
CA VAL A 124 -0.05 12.89 18.46
C VAL A 124 -0.29 12.83 16.95
N ILE A 125 0.22 11.78 16.30
CA ILE A 125 -0.03 11.51 14.87
C ILE A 125 -1.01 10.34 14.75
N VAL A 126 -2.21 10.60 14.27
CA VAL A 126 -3.25 9.60 14.09
C VAL A 126 -3.04 8.85 12.77
N CYS A 127 -2.78 7.54 12.85
CA CYS A 127 -2.45 6.66 11.72
C CYS A 127 -3.38 5.43 11.59
N LEU A 128 -4.66 5.55 11.95
CA LEU A 128 -5.59 4.41 12.07
C LEU A 128 -6.15 3.85 10.74
N GLY A 129 -5.78 4.41 9.59
CA GLY A 129 -6.26 3.94 8.28
C GLY A 129 -7.80 3.95 8.20
N ALA A 130 -8.42 2.81 7.86
CA ALA A 130 -9.88 2.71 7.78
C ALA A 130 -10.58 2.73 9.16
N LYS A 131 -9.83 2.53 10.25
CA LYS A 131 -10.35 2.52 11.62
C LYS A 131 -10.42 3.91 12.25
N MET A 132 -10.20 4.98 11.50
CA MET A 132 -10.41 6.36 11.99
C MET A 132 -11.82 6.58 12.53
N ILE A 133 -12.81 5.85 12.02
CA ILE A 133 -14.20 5.84 12.50
C ILE A 133 -14.37 5.31 13.93
N MET A 134 -13.31 4.78 14.55
CA MET A 134 -13.36 4.37 15.95
C MET A 134 -13.13 5.54 16.91
N LEU A 135 -12.58 6.66 16.42
CA LEU A 135 -12.38 7.86 17.23
C LEU A 135 -13.60 8.78 17.11
N PRO A 136 -14.24 9.15 18.23
CA PRO A 136 -15.46 9.96 18.21
C PRO A 136 -15.22 11.33 17.55
N GLU A 137 -14.04 11.90 17.72
CA GLU A 137 -13.70 13.22 17.16
C GLU A 137 -13.56 13.20 15.65
N LEU A 138 -13.27 12.06 15.03
CA LEU A 138 -13.00 11.95 13.59
C LEU A 138 -14.15 11.30 12.82
N THR A 139 -15.06 10.63 13.52
CA THR A 139 -16.18 9.91 12.92
C THR A 139 -17.09 10.88 12.17
N GLY A 140 -17.29 10.62 10.88
CA GLY A 140 -18.11 11.46 10.00
C GLY A 140 -17.49 12.79 9.58
N LYS A 141 -16.28 13.13 10.04
CA LYS A 141 -15.63 14.41 9.72
C LYS A 141 -14.58 14.31 8.61
N LEU A 142 -13.92 13.17 8.48
CA LEU A 142 -12.92 12.96 7.43
C LEU A 142 -13.60 12.52 6.11
N PRO A 143 -13.20 13.05 4.94
CA PRO A 143 -13.77 12.67 3.64
C PRO A 143 -13.23 11.31 3.13
N LEU A 144 -13.10 10.33 4.03
CA LEU A 144 -12.62 8.99 3.73
C LEU A 144 -13.79 8.08 3.34
N ARG A 145 -13.56 7.25 2.32
CA ARG A 145 -14.46 6.17 1.92
C ARG A 145 -13.80 4.85 2.20
N THR A 146 -14.54 3.88 2.71
CA THR A 146 -14.01 2.55 2.92
C THR A 146 -14.13 1.71 1.65
N CYS A 147 -13.09 0.92 1.38
CA CYS A 147 -13.12 -0.06 0.31
C CYS A 147 -12.38 -1.34 0.75
N ARG A 148 -13.15 -2.41 0.96
CA ARG A 148 -12.58 -3.73 1.21
C ARG A 148 -12.02 -4.29 -0.08
N GLY A 149 -10.88 -4.95 0.00
CA GLY A 149 -10.25 -5.64 -1.12
C GLY A 149 -9.82 -7.03 -0.68
N VAL A 150 -10.25 -8.04 -1.42
CA VAL A 150 -9.86 -9.44 -1.24
C VAL A 150 -8.73 -9.75 -2.21
N VAL A 151 -7.72 -10.45 -1.69
CA VAL A 151 -6.57 -10.97 -2.42
C VAL A 151 -6.58 -12.49 -2.29
N ALA A 152 -6.46 -13.19 -3.42
CA ALA A 152 -6.44 -14.64 -3.47
C ALA A 152 -5.00 -15.16 -3.58
N HIS A 153 -4.66 -16.16 -2.77
CA HIS A 153 -3.40 -16.89 -2.82
C HIS A 153 -3.57 -18.11 -3.72
N PHE A 154 -2.72 -18.21 -4.74
CA PHE A 154 -2.65 -19.36 -5.63
C PHE A 154 -1.31 -20.07 -5.47
N GLN A 155 -1.35 -21.40 -5.63
CA GLN A 155 -0.17 -22.25 -5.65
C GLN A 155 -0.22 -23.16 -6.88
N LEU A 156 0.93 -23.35 -7.52
CA LEU A 156 1.08 -24.29 -8.61
C LEU A 156 1.27 -25.71 -8.03
N PRO A 157 0.43 -26.69 -8.40
CA PRO A 157 0.58 -28.09 -7.98
C PRO A 157 1.94 -28.69 -8.34
N ASP A 158 2.50 -29.52 -7.46
CA ASP A 158 3.87 -30.07 -7.57
C ASP A 158 4.11 -30.94 -8.81
N ASP A 159 3.04 -31.55 -9.33
CA ASP A 159 3.02 -32.37 -10.53
C ASP A 159 3.17 -31.57 -11.84
N ILE A 160 2.97 -30.24 -11.81
CA ILE A 160 3.17 -29.39 -12.98
C ILE A 160 4.65 -29.03 -13.11
N SER A 161 5.30 -29.51 -14.18
CA SER A 161 6.74 -29.32 -14.41
C SER A 161 7.14 -27.88 -14.78
N ASN A 162 6.25 -27.15 -15.46
CA ASN A 162 6.53 -25.80 -15.95
C ASN A 162 6.13 -24.74 -14.91
N ALA A 163 7.02 -24.49 -13.95
CA ALA A 163 6.85 -23.44 -12.95
C ALA A 163 7.00 -22.03 -13.55
N TYR A 164 6.56 -21.02 -12.80
CA TYR A 164 6.78 -19.61 -13.16
C TYR A 164 8.29 -19.31 -13.17
N PRO A 165 8.82 -18.49 -14.11
CA PRO A 165 10.26 -18.22 -14.18
C PRO A 165 10.86 -17.71 -12.87
N GLU A 166 12.05 -18.19 -12.49
CA GLU A 166 12.72 -17.83 -11.23
C GLU A 166 13.00 -16.33 -11.12
N LEU A 167 13.27 -15.67 -12.25
CA LEU A 167 13.52 -14.22 -12.32
C LEU A 167 12.38 -13.44 -12.99
N GLY A 168 11.26 -14.10 -13.27
CA GLY A 168 10.07 -13.49 -13.87
C GLY A 168 9.52 -12.32 -13.03
N PRO A 169 9.11 -11.21 -13.64
CA PRO A 169 8.55 -10.06 -12.92
C PRO A 169 7.14 -10.32 -12.37
N SER A 170 6.66 -9.45 -11.47
CA SER A 170 5.22 -9.40 -11.17
C SER A 170 4.43 -8.83 -12.35
N ILE A 171 3.15 -9.17 -12.50
CA ILE A 171 2.32 -8.70 -13.62
C ILE A 171 1.29 -7.70 -13.11
N LEU A 172 1.16 -6.56 -13.79
CA LEU A 172 0.17 -5.54 -13.48
C LEU A 172 -0.76 -5.33 -14.68
N SER A 173 -2.04 -5.69 -14.53
CA SER A 173 -3.11 -5.36 -15.49
C SER A 173 -4.37 -4.91 -14.72
N ASP A 174 -5.58 -5.17 -15.22
CA ASP A 174 -6.83 -4.90 -14.51
C ASP A 174 -6.92 -5.61 -13.15
N ALA A 175 -6.28 -6.78 -13.06
CA ALA A 175 -5.95 -7.45 -11.81
C ALA A 175 -4.45 -7.74 -11.80
N TRP A 176 -3.80 -7.59 -10.65
CA TRP A 176 -2.36 -7.79 -10.53
C TRP A 176 -2.02 -9.20 -10.04
N LEU A 177 -0.84 -9.67 -10.44
CA LEU A 177 -0.19 -10.88 -9.92
C LEU A 177 1.11 -10.50 -9.23
N ALA A 178 1.13 -10.64 -7.91
CA ALA A 178 2.30 -10.43 -7.08
C ALA A 178 3.01 -11.77 -6.84
N ILE A 179 4.01 -12.06 -7.66
CA ILE A 179 4.74 -13.33 -7.64
C ILE A 179 5.57 -13.42 -6.36
N GLN A 180 5.39 -14.51 -5.61
CA GLN A 180 6.11 -14.78 -4.36
C GLN A 180 7.28 -15.75 -4.60
N SER A 181 7.07 -16.74 -5.45
CA SER A 181 8.05 -17.75 -5.88
C SER A 181 7.59 -18.39 -7.21
N PRO A 182 8.39 -19.28 -7.83
CA PRO A 182 7.98 -20.01 -9.04
C PRO A 182 6.64 -20.75 -8.95
N ARG A 183 6.21 -21.07 -7.72
CA ARG A 183 5.01 -21.89 -7.45
C ARG A 183 4.01 -21.20 -6.52
N SER A 184 4.22 -19.94 -6.14
CA SER A 184 3.32 -19.22 -5.23
C SER A 184 3.14 -17.78 -5.68
N LEU A 185 1.88 -17.33 -5.73
CA LEU A 185 1.56 -15.95 -6.10
C LEU A 185 0.30 -15.45 -5.41
N TYR A 186 0.17 -14.13 -5.31
CA TYR A 186 -1.09 -13.48 -4.95
C TYR A 186 -1.72 -12.82 -6.18
N MET A 187 -3.04 -12.93 -6.27
CA MET A 187 -3.87 -12.27 -7.28
C MET A 187 -4.78 -11.27 -6.58
N GLY A 188 -4.82 -10.02 -7.05
CA GLY A 188 -5.69 -9.05 -6.42
C GLY A 188 -5.95 -7.77 -7.20
N SER A 189 -6.74 -6.85 -6.63
CA SER A 189 -7.69 -7.11 -5.54
C SER A 189 -9.10 -6.73 -5.99
N THR A 190 -10.11 -7.30 -5.34
CA THR A 190 -11.51 -6.87 -5.51
C THR A 190 -11.72 -5.45 -4.95
N TRP A 191 -12.92 -4.89 -5.20
CA TRP A 191 -13.31 -3.55 -4.78
C TRP A 191 -14.73 -3.54 -4.21
N GLU A 192 -14.87 -3.74 -2.91
CA GLU A 192 -16.14 -3.61 -2.19
C GLU A 192 -16.21 -2.27 -1.47
N TRP A 193 -16.85 -1.29 -2.11
CA TRP A 193 -17.05 0.06 -1.55
C TRP A 193 -18.06 0.06 -0.40
N LYS A 194 -17.89 1.01 0.52
CA LYS A 194 -18.76 1.20 1.71
C LYS A 194 -18.75 0.01 2.69
N SER A 195 -17.84 -0.95 2.51
CA SER A 195 -17.64 -2.04 3.45
C SER A 195 -17.16 -1.50 4.81
N THR A 196 -17.68 -2.04 5.91
CA THR A 196 -17.19 -1.78 7.27
C THR A 196 -16.41 -2.97 7.83
N ASN A 197 -16.33 -4.06 7.06
CA ASN A 197 -15.65 -5.28 7.48
C ASN A 197 -14.13 -5.10 7.43
N SER A 198 -13.54 -4.90 8.61
CA SER A 198 -12.09 -4.77 8.81
C SER A 198 -11.38 -6.08 9.13
N SER A 199 -12.11 -7.21 9.14
CA SER A 199 -11.51 -8.53 9.40
C SER A 199 -10.57 -8.94 8.27
N PRO A 200 -9.35 -9.42 8.57
CA PRO A 200 -8.47 -9.99 7.55
C PRO A 200 -8.95 -11.36 7.05
N GLU A 201 -9.83 -12.01 7.80
CA GLU A 201 -10.38 -13.33 7.48
C GLU A 201 -11.43 -13.21 6.36
N VAL A 202 -11.44 -14.22 5.51
CA VAL A 202 -12.27 -14.31 4.30
C VAL A 202 -12.94 -15.68 4.31
N SER A 203 -14.27 -15.70 4.20
CA SER A 203 -15.01 -16.96 4.14
C SER A 203 -14.77 -17.67 2.80
N GLU A 204 -15.12 -18.96 2.71
CA GLU A 204 -15.00 -19.71 1.46
C GLU A 204 -15.87 -19.09 0.34
N GLU A 205 -17.06 -18.59 0.68
CA GLU A 205 -17.95 -17.93 -0.29
C GLU A 205 -17.41 -16.58 -0.75
N GLU A 206 -16.85 -15.77 0.16
CA GLU A 206 -16.19 -14.51 -0.21
C GLU A 206 -14.94 -14.76 -1.07
N GLY A 207 -14.13 -15.76 -0.72
CA GLY A 207 -12.98 -16.19 -1.50
C GLY A 207 -13.37 -16.65 -2.90
N SER A 208 -14.41 -17.48 -3.01
CA SER A 208 -14.91 -17.98 -4.30
C SER A 208 -15.43 -16.86 -5.19
N ARG A 209 -16.17 -15.89 -4.63
CA ARG A 209 -16.60 -14.69 -5.37
C ARG A 209 -15.43 -13.86 -5.86
N ALA A 210 -14.40 -13.67 -5.02
CA ALA A 210 -13.20 -12.93 -5.40
C ALA A 210 -12.45 -13.62 -6.54
N VAL A 211 -12.31 -14.95 -6.50
CA VAL A 211 -11.70 -15.72 -7.59
C VAL A 211 -12.52 -15.61 -8.88
N ALA A 212 -13.85 -15.74 -8.80
CA ALA A 212 -14.73 -15.61 -9.96
C ALA A 212 -14.63 -14.22 -10.63
N GLU A 213 -14.41 -13.16 -9.84
CA GLU A 213 -14.21 -11.80 -10.36
C GLU A 213 -12.82 -11.59 -10.97
N LEU A 214 -11.76 -12.09 -10.32
CA LEU A 214 -10.37 -11.75 -10.65
C LEU A 214 -9.75 -12.69 -11.70
N LEU A 215 -10.08 -13.98 -11.66
CA LEU A 215 -9.48 -14.99 -12.53
C LEU A 215 -9.71 -14.71 -14.03
N PRO A 216 -10.89 -14.26 -14.50
CA PRO A 216 -11.08 -13.88 -15.90
C PRO A 216 -10.15 -12.75 -16.34
N LYS A 217 -9.95 -11.73 -15.49
CA LYS A 217 -9.09 -10.56 -15.78
C LYS A 217 -7.63 -10.97 -15.91
N VAL A 218 -7.15 -11.82 -15.00
CA VAL A 218 -5.77 -12.31 -15.04
C VAL A 218 -5.55 -13.28 -16.19
N SER A 219 -6.45 -14.25 -16.38
CA SER A 219 -6.28 -15.29 -17.40
C SER A 219 -6.38 -14.76 -18.83
N ALA A 220 -6.96 -13.58 -19.03
CA ALA A 220 -6.89 -12.85 -20.28
C ALA A 220 -5.46 -12.44 -20.66
N ILE A 221 -4.55 -12.29 -19.69
CA ILE A 221 -3.17 -11.85 -19.89
C ILE A 221 -2.17 -12.99 -19.64
N TYR A 222 -2.39 -13.81 -18.61
CA TYR A 222 -1.57 -14.96 -18.27
C TYR A 222 -2.44 -16.23 -18.20
N PRO A 223 -2.75 -16.87 -19.35
CA PRO A 223 -3.68 -18.00 -19.43
C PRO A 223 -3.30 -19.19 -18.55
N SER A 224 -2.00 -19.44 -18.35
CA SER A 224 -1.52 -20.54 -17.51
C SER A 224 -1.89 -20.40 -16.03
N ILE A 225 -2.41 -19.25 -15.56
CA ILE A 225 -2.99 -19.16 -14.21
C ILE A 225 -4.10 -20.19 -13.95
N LYS A 226 -4.77 -20.69 -15.00
CA LYS A 226 -5.81 -21.73 -14.89
C LYS A 226 -5.28 -23.09 -14.39
N GLU A 227 -3.98 -23.30 -14.51
CA GLU A 227 -3.28 -24.49 -14.00
C GLU A 227 -2.98 -24.38 -12.49
N TRP A 228 -3.18 -23.20 -11.89
CA TRP A 228 -2.88 -22.93 -10.49
C TRP A 228 -4.11 -23.17 -9.62
N SER A 229 -3.89 -23.66 -8.40
CA SER A 229 -4.96 -23.91 -7.45
C SER A 229 -5.11 -22.77 -6.45
N PHE A 230 -6.35 -22.36 -6.21
CA PHE A 230 -6.70 -21.48 -5.10
C PHE A 230 -6.35 -22.18 -3.78
N ARG A 231 -5.66 -21.46 -2.88
CA ARG A 231 -5.28 -21.97 -1.55
C ARG A 231 -6.06 -21.31 -0.42
N ARG A 232 -6.14 -19.98 -0.45
CA ARG A 232 -6.81 -19.17 0.57
C ARG A 232 -6.99 -17.75 0.07
N ALA A 233 -7.77 -16.95 0.79
CA ALA A 233 -7.89 -15.52 0.57
C ALA A 233 -7.64 -14.75 1.86
N ARG A 234 -7.25 -13.48 1.70
CA ARG A 234 -7.11 -12.49 2.77
C ARG A 234 -7.74 -11.19 2.31
N ALA A 235 -8.21 -10.39 3.25
CA ALA A 235 -8.79 -9.10 2.95
C ALA A 235 -8.13 -7.96 3.72
N GLY A 236 -8.26 -6.77 3.18
CA GLY A 236 -7.89 -5.53 3.86
C GLY A 236 -8.95 -4.46 3.61
N LEU A 237 -9.20 -3.63 4.63
CA LEU A 237 -10.07 -2.48 4.52
C LEU A 237 -9.25 -1.22 4.25
N ARG A 238 -9.41 -0.62 3.07
CA ARG A 238 -8.69 0.58 2.65
C ARG A 238 -9.48 1.82 3.04
N ALA A 239 -8.79 2.80 3.61
CA ALA A 239 -9.27 4.18 3.68
C ALA A 239 -8.94 4.89 2.37
N MET A 240 -9.92 5.01 1.50
CA MET A 240 -9.80 5.66 0.20
C MET A 240 -10.06 7.17 0.37
N PRO A 241 -9.15 8.04 -0.06
CA PRO A 241 -9.37 9.48 -0.03
C PRO A 241 -10.40 9.90 -1.10
N PRO A 242 -10.87 11.16 -1.07
CA PRO A 242 -11.72 11.67 -2.14
C PRO A 242 -10.96 11.67 -3.48
N LEU A 243 -11.71 11.65 -4.58
CA LEU A 243 -11.13 11.86 -5.90
C LEU A 243 -11.14 13.37 -6.18
N THR A 244 -9.97 13.94 -6.40
CA THR A 244 -9.78 15.36 -6.75
C THR A 244 -9.28 15.48 -8.20
N PRO A 245 -9.22 16.69 -8.78
CA PRO A 245 -8.54 16.91 -10.07
C PRO A 245 -7.07 16.45 -10.07
N HIS A 246 -6.40 16.47 -8.91
CA HIS A 246 -5.03 15.96 -8.72
C HIS A 246 -4.99 14.45 -8.42
N GLY A 247 -6.15 13.78 -8.48
CA GLY A 247 -6.33 12.37 -8.17
C GLY A 247 -6.72 12.09 -6.72
N SER A 248 -6.63 10.82 -6.34
CA SER A 248 -6.92 10.35 -4.97
C SER A 248 -5.68 10.42 -4.09
N LEU A 249 -5.45 11.60 -3.52
CA LEU A 249 -4.30 11.93 -2.67
C LEU A 249 -4.59 11.64 -1.19
N PRO A 250 -3.61 11.15 -0.41
CA PRO A 250 -3.75 10.94 1.04
C PRO A 250 -4.14 12.21 1.81
N LEU A 251 -4.70 12.00 3.01
CA LEU A 251 -5.08 13.09 3.91
C LEU A 251 -3.98 13.30 4.94
N MET A 252 -3.50 14.53 5.03
CA MET A 252 -2.52 14.96 6.03
C MET A 252 -2.92 16.28 6.67
N GLY A 253 -2.26 16.62 7.76
CA GLY A 253 -2.34 17.96 8.34
C GLY A 253 -2.68 17.95 9.82
N CYS A 254 -2.57 19.13 10.43
CA CYS A 254 -3.02 19.39 11.78
C CYS A 254 -4.54 19.28 11.87
N ILE A 255 -5.04 18.64 12.93
CA ILE A 255 -6.46 18.39 13.17
C ILE A 255 -6.91 18.95 14.53
N ASP A 256 -6.16 19.89 15.11
CA ASP A 256 -6.50 20.56 16.36
C ASP A 256 -7.93 21.12 16.35
N GLU A 257 -8.33 21.78 15.26
CA GLU A 257 -9.67 22.35 15.07
C GLU A 257 -10.78 21.28 15.11
N ILE A 258 -10.45 20.04 14.75
CA ILE A 258 -11.38 18.91 14.72
C ILE A 258 -11.48 18.24 16.10
N VAL A 259 -10.34 18.12 16.79
CA VAL A 259 -10.21 17.42 18.08
C VAL A 259 -10.60 18.37 19.21
N ARG A 260 -9.76 19.36 19.52
CA ARG A 260 -10.02 20.41 20.52
C ARG A 260 -9.15 21.65 20.24
N PRO A 261 -9.76 22.79 19.91
CA PRO A 261 -9.05 24.07 19.85
C PRO A 261 -8.39 24.40 21.21
N ASN A 262 -7.19 24.99 21.18
CA ASN A 262 -6.41 25.42 22.37
C ASN A 262 -5.88 24.30 23.28
N SER A 263 -5.71 23.07 22.76
CA SER A 263 -5.00 22.01 23.48
C SER A 263 -3.50 22.32 23.59
N SER A 264 -2.92 21.89 24.71
CA SER A 264 -1.46 21.87 24.91
C SER A 264 -0.76 20.83 24.03
N CYS A 265 -1.49 19.81 23.57
CA CYS A 265 -1.05 18.77 22.66
C CYS A 265 -1.48 19.09 21.22
N LYS A 266 -0.59 18.87 20.26
CA LYS A 266 -0.88 19.02 18.82
C LYS A 266 -1.32 17.71 18.18
N TYR A 267 -2.45 17.72 17.49
CA TYR A 267 -2.98 16.53 16.82
C TYR A 267 -2.79 16.62 15.32
N TRP A 268 -2.26 15.56 14.73
CA TRP A 268 -1.95 15.48 13.30
C TRP A 268 -2.57 14.23 12.68
N LEU A 269 -2.95 14.33 11.42
CA LEU A 269 -3.49 13.23 10.63
C LEU A 269 -2.44 12.71 9.64
N PHE A 270 -2.33 11.39 9.56
CA PHE A 270 -1.64 10.68 8.50
C PHE A 270 -2.51 9.51 8.03
N GLY A 271 -3.30 9.73 6.98
CA GLY A 271 -4.33 8.77 6.59
C GLY A 271 -4.71 8.81 5.11
N GLY A 272 -5.72 8.02 4.74
CA GLY A 272 -6.23 8.02 3.36
C GLY A 272 -5.24 7.47 2.32
N LEU A 273 -4.35 6.55 2.70
CA LEU A 273 -3.34 5.99 1.79
C LEU A 273 -3.92 5.08 0.68
N GLY A 274 -5.20 4.74 0.74
CA GLY A 274 -5.90 3.96 -0.28
C GLY A 274 -5.18 2.67 -0.69
N SER A 275 -5.09 2.43 -2.01
CA SER A 275 -4.40 1.27 -2.60
C SER A 275 -2.92 1.50 -2.91
N ARG A 276 -2.37 2.68 -2.59
CA ARG A 276 -1.00 3.09 -2.99
C ARG A 276 -0.10 3.41 -1.81
N GLY A 277 -0.54 3.14 -0.58
CA GLY A 277 0.19 3.47 0.64
C GLY A 277 1.64 3.01 0.67
N LEU A 278 1.91 1.77 0.28
CA LEU A 278 3.28 1.23 0.27
C LEU A 278 4.23 1.98 -0.68
N LEU A 279 3.72 2.65 -1.72
CA LEU A 279 4.55 3.38 -2.68
C LEU A 279 5.09 4.68 -2.09
N TYR A 280 4.27 5.43 -1.35
CA TYR A 280 4.60 6.81 -0.97
C TYR A 280 4.69 7.04 0.54
N HIS A 281 4.32 6.08 1.38
CA HIS A 281 4.29 6.27 2.84
C HIS A 281 5.63 6.75 3.45
N GLY A 282 6.79 6.36 2.89
CA GLY A 282 8.09 6.80 3.40
C GLY A 282 8.34 8.29 3.18
N TRP A 283 8.06 8.80 1.97
CA TRP A 283 8.15 10.23 1.67
C TRP A 283 7.11 11.02 2.46
N LEU A 284 5.88 10.53 2.47
CA LEU A 284 4.77 11.12 3.22
C LEU A 284 5.08 11.18 4.73
N GLY A 285 5.60 10.10 5.31
CA GLY A 285 5.95 10.03 6.73
C GLY A 285 7.08 11.00 7.09
N LYS A 286 8.04 11.20 6.17
CA LYS A 286 9.08 12.23 6.33
C LYS A 286 8.48 13.64 6.39
N LEU A 287 7.57 13.98 5.47
CA LEU A 287 6.90 15.28 5.48
C LEU A 287 6.12 15.52 6.78
N THR A 288 5.34 14.53 7.21
CA THR A 288 4.58 14.61 8.46
C THR A 288 5.51 14.77 9.67
N ALA A 289 6.60 14.01 9.75
CA ALA A 289 7.57 14.15 10.83
C ALA A 289 8.18 15.57 10.86
N GLN A 290 8.54 16.13 9.70
CA GLN A 290 9.08 17.49 9.60
C GLN A 290 8.06 18.55 10.05
N ALA A 291 6.81 18.41 9.61
CA ALA A 291 5.72 19.31 9.98
C ALA A 291 5.42 19.27 11.50
N VAL A 292 5.37 18.07 12.08
CA VAL A 292 5.14 17.86 13.51
C VAL A 292 6.27 18.45 14.35
N LEU A 293 7.53 18.12 14.02
CA LEU A 293 8.70 18.59 14.77
C LEU A 293 8.87 20.12 14.70
N SER A 294 8.47 20.74 13.60
CA SER A 294 8.54 22.19 13.42
C SER A 294 7.26 22.91 13.84
N CYS A 295 6.23 22.17 14.29
CA CYS A 295 4.87 22.66 14.50
C CYS A 295 4.34 23.52 13.34
N ASN A 296 4.65 23.15 12.09
CA ASN A 296 4.34 23.93 10.90
C ASN A 296 3.67 23.07 9.81
N GLU A 297 2.37 23.28 9.61
CA GLU A 297 1.57 22.58 8.58
C GLU A 297 1.96 23.00 7.15
N GLU A 298 2.56 24.19 6.95
CA GLU A 298 2.95 24.70 5.63
C GLU A 298 4.07 23.88 4.97
N LEU A 299 4.78 23.04 5.75
CA LEU A 299 5.75 22.08 5.23
C LEU A 299 5.08 20.91 4.48
N ILE A 300 3.78 20.73 4.64
CA ILE A 300 2.99 19.72 3.92
C ILE A 300 2.45 20.35 2.62
N PRO A 301 2.66 19.72 1.45
CA PRO A 301 2.08 20.18 0.19
C PRO A 301 0.58 20.48 0.29
N SER A 302 0.17 21.62 -0.27
CA SER A 302 -1.20 22.15 -0.16
C SER A 302 -2.27 21.16 -0.63
N GLU A 303 -1.93 20.30 -1.59
CA GLU A 303 -2.79 19.28 -2.17
C GLU A 303 -3.16 18.21 -1.13
N LEU A 304 -2.24 17.87 -0.21
CA LEU A 304 -2.42 16.87 0.84
C LEU A 304 -3.22 17.39 2.06
N ILE A 305 -3.35 18.71 2.20
CA ILE A 305 -4.16 19.39 3.24
C ILE A 305 -5.47 19.99 2.67
N SER A 306 -5.64 19.99 1.35
CA SER A 306 -6.77 20.63 0.65
C SER A 306 -8.15 20.12 1.09
N TRP A 307 -8.22 18.89 1.60
CA TRP A 307 -9.43 18.27 2.14
C TRP A 307 -10.05 19.07 3.29
N LYS A 308 -9.27 19.84 4.04
CA LYS A 308 -9.77 20.70 5.13
C LYS A 308 -10.66 21.82 4.59
N LYS A 309 -10.40 22.32 3.37
CA LYS A 309 -11.23 23.36 2.73
C LYS A 309 -12.63 22.85 2.36
N VAL A 310 -12.75 21.56 2.06
CA VAL A 310 -14.03 20.90 1.73
C VAL A 310 -14.90 20.68 2.97
N MET A 311 -14.30 20.68 4.16
CA MET A 311 -15.05 20.58 5.42
C MET A 311 -15.66 21.92 5.87
N ASN A 312 -15.06 23.03 5.46
CA ASN A 312 -15.47 24.39 5.85
C ASN A 312 -16.45 25.03 4.85
N SER A 313 -16.90 24.27 3.85
CA SER A 313 -17.87 24.65 2.81
C SER A 313 -19.16 23.86 2.97
#